data_AF-A0A437NJM4-F1
#
_entry.id   AF-A0A437NJM4-F1
#
_cell.length_a   1.000
_cell.length_b   1.000
_cell.length_c   1.000
_cell.angle_alpha   90.00
_cell.angle_beta   90.00
_cell.angle_gamma   90.00
#
_symmetry.space_group_name_H-M   'P 1'
#
loop_
_entity.id
_entity.type
_entity.pdbx_description
1 polymer ?
#
loop_
_entity_poly.entity_id
_entity_poly.type
_entity_poly.pdbx_seq_one_letter_code
_entity_poly.pdbx_strand_id
1 'polypeptide(L)' 'MANRAAAIKQADAKRLFKAALEAGFETAKITLHPDGRIEAAASLAEKTAGLSSGTSWDDVLK' A
#
# COMPACT_ATOMS: atom_id res chain seq x y z
N MET A 1 -22.46 3.94 -7.38
CA MET A 1 -22.14 2.76 -6.56
C MET A 1 -20.77 2.99 -5.95
N ALA A 2 -20.70 3.52 -4.73
CA ALA A 2 -19.43 3.83 -4.08
C ALA A 2 -18.70 2.51 -3.75
N ASN A 3 -17.49 2.37 -4.29
CA ASN A 3 -16.60 1.24 -4.05
C ASN A 3 -16.26 1.21 -2.55
N ARG A 4 -17.06 0.48 -1.76
CA ARG A 4 -16.88 0.35 -0.31
C ARG A 4 -15.67 -0.58 -0.14
N ALA A 5 -14.48 0.00 -0.24
CA ALA A 5 -13.22 -0.70 0.00
C ALA A 5 -13.38 -1.53 1.27
N ALA A 6 -13.19 -2.84 1.16
CA ALA A 6 -13.38 -3.76 2.28
C ALA A 6 -12.45 -3.31 3.41
N ALA A 7 -13.03 -2.82 4.50
CA ALA A 7 -12.27 -2.37 5.66
C ALA A 7 -11.74 -3.60 6.40
N ILE A 8 -10.49 -3.97 6.10
CA ILE A 8 -9.79 -5.00 6.87
C ILE A 8 -9.46 -4.45 8.26
N LYS A 9 -9.54 -5.30 9.28
CA LYS A 9 -9.14 -4.91 10.63
C LYS A 9 -7.61 -4.83 10.70
N GLN A 10 -7.08 -4.00 11.59
CA GLN A 10 -5.63 -3.90 11.81
C GLN A 10 -5.00 -5.26 12.17
N ALA A 11 -5.72 -6.11 12.89
CA ALA A 11 -5.29 -7.48 13.20
C ALA A 11 -5.07 -8.32 11.93
N ASP A 12 -5.93 -8.17 10.93
CA ASP A 12 -5.84 -8.90 9.67
C ASP A 12 -4.73 -8.33 8.78
N ALA A 13 -4.54 -7.01 8.76
CA ALA A 13 -3.41 -6.39 8.06
C ALA A 13 -2.05 -6.89 8.59
N LYS A 14 -1.91 -7.04 9.92
CA LYS A 14 -0.69 -7.61 10.53
C LYS A 14 -0.48 -9.08 10.13
N ARG A 15 -1.56 -9.86 10.03
CA ARG A 15 -1.50 -11.26 9.57
C ARG A 15 -1.05 -11.35 8.11
N LEU A 16 -1.60 -10.49 7.24
CA LEU A 16 -1.22 -10.42 5.83
C LEU A 16 0.25 -10.03 5.65
N PHE A 17 0.72 -9.06 6.44
CA PHE A 17 2.13 -8.67 6.43
C PHE A 17 3.06 -9.81 6.87
N LYS A 18 2.71 -10.51 7.95
CA LYS A 18 3.47 -11.67 8.40
C LYS A 18 3.49 -12.79 7.35
N ALA A 19 2.34 -13.10 6.76
CA ALA A 19 2.23 -14.08 5.70
C ALA A 19 3.05 -13.70 4.46
N ALA A 20 3.12 -12.40 4.12
CA ALA A 20 3.95 -11.91 3.03
C ALA A 20 5.46 -12.10 3.31
N LEU A 21 5.92 -11.84 4.53
CA LEU A 21 7.30 -12.13 4.91
C LEU A 21 7.61 -13.63 4.87
N GLU A 22 6.71 -14.47 5.37
CA GLU A 22 6.87 -15.93 5.35
C GLU A 22 6.83 -16.50 3.93
N ALA A 23 6.04 -15.92 3.04
CA ALA A 23 5.97 -16.31 1.63
C ALA A 23 7.16 -15.82 0.79
N GLY A 24 8.10 -15.08 1.38
CA GLY A 24 9.32 -14.62 0.71
C GLY A 24 9.13 -13.42 -0.21
N PHE A 25 8.11 -12.60 0.02
CA PHE A 25 8.00 -11.32 -0.66
C PHE A 25 9.12 -10.38 -0.19
N GLU A 26 9.85 -9.79 -1.15
CA GLU A 26 11.02 -8.95 -0.87
C GLU A 26 10.63 -7.62 -0.21
N THR A 27 9.46 -7.09 -0.58
CA THR A 27 8.91 -5.89 0.05
C THR A 27 7.49 -6.15 0.51
N ALA A 28 7.22 -5.84 1.78
CA ALA A 28 5.87 -5.81 2.35
C ALA A 28 5.69 -4.47 3.07
N LYS A 29 4.52 -3.85 2.96
CA LYS A 29 4.20 -2.56 3.58
C LYS A 29 2.75 -2.53 4.05
N ILE A 30 2.54 -1.95 5.24
CA ILE A 30 1.22 -1.53 5.71
C ILE A 30 1.21 0.00 5.73
N THR A 31 0.22 0.61 5.07
CA THR A 31 -0.02 2.05 5.11
C THR A 31 -1.33 2.30 5.87
N LEU A 32 -1.25 3.11 6.93
CA LEU A 32 -2.43 3.62 7.62
C LEU A 32 -2.69 5.05 7.12
N HIS A 33 -3.84 5.24 6.50
CA HIS A 33 -4.27 6.56 6.04
C HIS A 33 -4.96 7.34 7.17
N PRO A 34 -4.92 8.69 7.15
CA PRO A 34 -5.58 9.53 8.15
C PRO A 34 -7.11 9.33 8.24
N ASP A 35 -7.73 8.82 7.17
CA ASP A 35 -9.16 8.49 7.11
C ASP A 35 -9.51 7.15 7.78
N GLY A 36 -8.53 6.46 8.38
CA GLY A 36 -8.69 5.15 9.02
C GLY A 36 -8.62 3.97 8.06
N ARG A 37 -8.33 4.19 6.77
CA ARG A 37 -8.13 3.12 5.81
C ARG A 37 -6.79 2.43 6.03
N ILE A 38 -6.81 1.11 5.93
CA ILE A 38 -5.62 0.27 6.05
C ILE A 38 -5.35 -0.36 4.69
N GLU A 39 -4.17 -0.13 4.15
CA GLU A 39 -3.69 -0.73 2.92
C GLU A 39 -2.51 -1.65 3.24
N ALA A 40 -2.56 -2.89 2.75
CA ALA A 40 -1.47 -3.85 2.84
C ALA A 40 -1.02 -4.22 1.43
N ALA A 41 0.27 -4.06 1.15
CA ALA A 41 0.88 -4.37 -0.14
C ALA A 41 2.10 -5.27 0.06
N ALA A 42 2.29 -6.24 -0.84
CA ALA A 42 3.47 -7.08 -0.91
C ALA A 42 3.89 -7.21 -2.38
N SER A 43 5.20 -7.14 -2.64
CA SER A 43 5.76 -7.22 -3.98
C SER A 43 7.00 -8.11 -3.98
N LEU A 44 7.01 -9.08 -4.90
CA LEU A 44 8.22 -9.76 -5.34
C LEU A 44 8.93 -8.80 -6.31
N ALA A 45 10.24 -8.59 -6.16
CA ALA A 45 10.93 -7.68 -7.05
C ALA A 45 10.93 -8.20 -8.49
N GLU A 46 10.06 -7.62 -9.30
CA GLU A 46 10.52 -7.16 -10.60
C GLU A 46 11.05 -5.73 -10.42
N LYS A 47 12.38 -5.64 -10.49
CA LYS A 47 13.18 -4.44 -10.66
C LYS A 47 12.38 -3.24 -11.19
N THR A 48 12.06 -2.30 -10.28
CA THR A 48 11.88 -0.86 -10.55
C THR A 48 11.37 -0.48 -11.95
N ALA A 49 10.05 -0.44 -12.14
CA ALA A 49 9.49 0.66 -12.90
C ALA A 49 9.52 1.88 -11.98
N GLY A 50 10.49 2.76 -12.19
CA GLY A 50 10.76 3.90 -11.34
C GLY A 50 9.51 4.70 -11.01
N LEU A 51 9.43 5.17 -9.76
CA LEU A 51 8.66 6.36 -9.39
C LEU A 51 9.32 7.57 -10.09
N SER A 52 9.16 7.60 -11.42
CA SER A 52 9.54 8.70 -12.29
C SER A 52 8.56 9.83 -12.03
N SER A 53 9.11 10.93 -11.51
CA SER A 53 8.69 12.30 -11.79
C SER A 53 7.20 12.64 -11.69
N GLY A 54 6.84 13.39 -10.65
CA GLY A 54 5.70 14.30 -10.70
C GLY A 54 4.70 14.11 -9.56
N THR A 55 5.04 14.62 -8.38
CA THR A 55 4.03 15.15 -7.47
C THR A 55 3.22 16.21 -8.24
N SER A 56 2.05 15.83 -8.74
CA SER A 56 1.09 16.68 -9.47
C SER A 56 0.55 17.88 -8.65
N TRP A 57 1.02 18.06 -7.41
CA TRP A 57 0.60 19.13 -6.51
C TRP A 57 1.25 20.48 -6.81
N ASP A 58 2.39 20.52 -7.52
CA ASP A 58 3.04 21.77 -7.94
C ASP A 58 2.27 22.51 -9.05
N ASP A 59 1.42 21.83 -9.82
CA ASP A 59 0.63 22.45 -10.91
C ASP A 59 -0.65 23.14 -10.41
N VAL A 60 -1.02 22.98 -9.14
CA VAL A 60 -2.20 23.63 -8.55
C VAL A 60 -1.88 25.02 -7.98
N LEU A 61 -0.60 25.36 -7.82
CA LEU A 61 -0.14 26.59 -7.17
C LEU A 61 0.38 27.67 -8.15
N LYS A 62 0.05 27.58 -9.44
CA LYS A 62 0.32 28.63 -10.44
C LYS A 62 -0.95 29.37 -10.84
#